data_AF-A0A8J6TRI6-F1
#
_entry.id   AF-A0A8J6TRI6-F1
#
_cell.length_a   1.000
_cell.length_b   1.000
_cell.length_c   1.000
_cell.angle_alpha   90.00
_cell.angle_beta   90.00
_cell.angle_gamma   90.00
#
_symmetry.space_group_name_H-M   'P 1'
#
loop_
_entity.id
_entity.type
_entity.pdbx_description
1 polymer ?
#
loop_
_entity_poly.entity_id
_entity_poly.type
_entity_poly.pdbx_seq_one_letter_code
_entity_poly.pdbx_strand_id
1 'polypeptide(L)' 'MTRPSEKTEEKIDWTNAWGKKYPILLQYQDKVNIPGYARRLNIMLDDLKQEYQFNEQEAMLVLKDILYHVWKTRKDK' A
#
# COMPACT_ATOMS: atom_id res chain seq x y z
N MET A 1 -14.17 -32.54 4.16
CA MET A 1 -13.54 -31.47 4.97
C MET A 1 -13.12 -30.36 4.01
N THR A 2 -13.98 -29.39 3.77
CA THR A 2 -13.74 -28.29 2.83
C THR A 2 -12.97 -27.19 3.57
N ARG A 3 -11.71 -26.97 3.17
CA ARG A 3 -10.86 -25.87 3.65
C ARG A 3 -11.51 -24.53 3.28
N PRO A 4 -11.53 -23.54 4.18
CA PRO A 4 -12.17 -22.26 3.94
C PRO A 4 -11.47 -21.52 2.80
N SER A 5 -12.28 -20.95 1.93
CA SER A 5 -11.87 -20.08 0.82
C SER A 5 -11.25 -18.77 1.34
N GLU A 6 -9.95 -18.77 1.60
CA GLU A 6 -9.12 -17.57 1.83
C GLU A 6 -8.78 -16.87 0.50
N LYS A 7 -9.79 -16.53 -0.29
CA LYS A 7 -9.61 -15.85 -1.60
C LYS A 7 -10.51 -14.63 -1.80
N THR A 8 -10.85 -13.93 -0.73
CA THR A 8 -11.72 -12.75 -0.84
C THR A 8 -11.28 -11.59 0.04
N GLU A 9 -9.97 -11.43 0.21
CA GLU A 9 -9.37 -10.13 0.58
C GLU A 9 -8.77 -9.43 -0.65
N GLU A 10 -8.88 -10.03 -1.84
CA GLU A 10 -8.55 -9.39 -3.10
C GLU A 10 -9.59 -8.29 -3.39
N LYS A 11 -9.17 -7.03 -3.23
CA LYS A 11 -9.93 -5.81 -3.52
C LYS A 11 -11.05 -5.50 -2.52
N ILE A 12 -10.68 -5.26 -1.26
CA ILE A 12 -11.36 -4.15 -0.60
C ILE A 12 -11.06 -2.92 -1.47
N ASP A 13 -12.06 -2.41 -2.20
CA ASP A 13 -11.96 -1.17 -2.96
C ASP A 13 -11.80 -0.02 -1.96
N TRP A 14 -10.62 0.09 -1.35
CA TRP A 14 -10.24 1.15 -0.43
C TRP A 14 -10.46 2.52 -1.08
N THR A 15 -10.30 2.58 -2.41
CA THR A 15 -10.62 3.74 -3.24
C THR A 15 -12.10 4.11 -3.19
N ASN A 16 -13.04 3.16 -3.26
CA ASN A 16 -14.47 3.45 -3.13
C ASN A 16 -14.89 3.68 -1.67
N ALA A 17 -14.33 2.90 -0.75
CA ALA A 17 -14.62 2.97 0.68
C ALA A 17 -14.20 4.32 1.28
N TRP A 18 -13.03 4.84 0.87
CA TRP A 18 -12.52 6.13 1.35
C TRP A 18 -12.74 7.27 0.35
N GLY A 19 -13.05 6.99 -0.92
CA GLY A 19 -13.31 8.01 -1.92
C GLY A 19 -14.47 8.94 -1.55
N LYS A 20 -15.46 8.44 -0.81
CA LYS A 20 -16.54 9.27 -0.24
C LYS A 20 -16.04 10.29 0.80
N LYS A 21 -15.02 9.93 1.58
CA LYS A 21 -14.43 10.79 2.62
C LYS A 21 -13.31 11.67 2.06
N TYR A 22 -12.60 11.17 1.06
CA TYR A 22 -11.45 11.81 0.43
C TYR A 22 -11.61 11.75 -1.09
N PRO A 23 -12.32 12.73 -1.71
CA PRO A 23 -12.58 12.74 -3.15
C PRO A 23 -11.30 12.78 -3.99
N ILE A 24 -10.17 13.17 -3.39
CA ILE A 24 -8.85 13.09 -4.02
C ILE A 24 -8.50 11.66 -4.46
N LEU A 25 -8.96 10.62 -3.73
CA LEU A 25 -8.73 9.20 -4.09
C LEU A 25 -9.44 8.78 -5.38
N LEU A 26 -10.49 9.49 -5.79
CA LEU A 26 -11.17 9.25 -7.06
C LEU A 26 -10.54 10.03 -8.21
N GLN A 27 -9.96 11.21 -7.92
CA GLN A 27 -9.43 12.13 -8.94
C GLN A 27 -7.95 11.96 -9.25
N TYR A 28 -7.16 11.39 -8.33
CA TYR A 28 -5.71 11.33 -8.52
C TYR A 28 -5.30 10.34 -9.63
N GLN A 29 -6.15 9.37 -9.96
CA GLN A 29 -5.81 8.31 -10.91
C GLN A 29 -5.51 8.84 -12.32
N ASP A 30 -6.23 9.87 -12.74
CA ASP A 30 -6.02 10.53 -14.04
C ASP A 30 -4.93 11.62 -13.99
N LYS A 31 -4.53 12.07 -12.79
CA LYS A 31 -3.63 13.21 -12.59
C LYS A 31 -2.21 12.81 -12.20
N VAL A 32 -2.04 11.62 -11.64
CA VAL A 32 -0.79 11.16 -11.04
C VAL A 32 -0.24 10.01 -11.87
N ASN A 33 1.07 10.03 -12.09
CA ASN A 33 1.79 8.93 -12.72
C ASN A 33 1.85 7.71 -11.76
N ILE A 34 0.73 7.01 -11.59
CA ILE A 34 0.63 5.80 -10.76
C ILE A 34 1.73 4.79 -11.12
N PRO A 35 1.99 4.46 -12.41
CA PRO A 35 3.07 3.52 -12.76
C PRO A 35 4.44 3.95 -12.24
N GLY A 36 4.75 5.25 -12.25
CA GLY A 36 6.01 5.78 -11.73
C GLY A 36 6.18 5.58 -10.23
N TYR A 37 5.11 5.82 -9.45
CA TYR A 37 5.14 5.58 -8.00
C TYR A 37 5.11 4.08 -7.68
N ALA A 38 4.29 3.29 -8.38
CA ALA A 38 4.20 1.85 -8.21
C ALA A 38 5.56 1.17 -8.43
N ARG A 39 6.31 1.57 -9.47
CA ARG A 39 7.65 1.05 -9.73
C ARG A 39 8.60 1.28 -8.55
N ARG A 40 8.60 2.49 -7.98
CA ARG A 40 9.46 2.83 -6.84
C ARG A 40 9.06 2.05 -5.58
N LEU A 41 7.76 1.90 -5.33
CA LEU A 41 7.26 1.12 -4.19
C LEU A 41 7.63 -0.36 -4.33
N ASN A 42 7.52 -0.93 -5.53
CA ASN A 42 7.93 -2.32 -5.77
C ASN A 42 9.42 -2.53 -5.51
N ILE A 43 10.28 -1.60 -5.94
CA ILE A 43 11.72 -1.67 -5.64
C ILE A 43 11.95 -1.66 -4.12
N MET A 44 11.29 -0.77 -3.38
CA MET A 44 11.42 -0.73 -1.91
C MET A 44 10.94 -2.03 -1.24
N LEU A 45 9.87 -2.64 -1.75
CA LEU A 45 9.38 -3.92 -1.26
C LEU A 45 10.37 -5.05 -1.56
N ASP A 46 10.91 -5.09 -2.78
CA ASP A 46 11.91 -6.09 -3.17
C ASP A 46 13.19 -5.94 -2.35
N ASP A 47 13.65 -4.72 -2.10
CA ASP A 47 14.80 -4.44 -1.23
C ASP A 47 14.54 -4.96 0.20
N LEU A 48 13.37 -4.67 0.79
CA LEU A 48 12.99 -5.18 2.12
C LEU A 48 12.96 -6.71 2.16
N LYS A 49 12.45 -7.35 1.10
CA LYS A 49 12.42 -8.82 1.00
C LYS A 49 13.82 -9.42 0.87
N GLN A 50 14.70 -8.80 0.08
CA GLN A 50 16.05 -9.31 -0.14
C GLN A 50 16.97 -9.08 1.05
N GLU A 51 16.96 -7.87 1.63
CA GLU A 51 17.87 -7.47 2.70
C GLU A 51 17.51 -8.12 4.04
N TYR A 52 16.22 -8.23 4.34
CA TYR A 52 15.74 -8.75 5.62
C TYR A 52 15.10 -10.15 5.52
N GLN A 53 15.12 -10.77 4.33
CA GLN A 53 14.51 -12.07 4.06
C GLN A 53 13.02 -12.14 4.41
N PHE A 54 12.33 -10.99 4.36
CA PHE A 54 10.91 -10.91 4.63
C PHE A 54 10.07 -11.55 3.53
N ASN A 55 8.94 -12.11 3.92
CA ASN A 55 7.92 -12.49 2.96
C ASN A 55 7.19 -11.22 2.43
N GLU A 56 6.38 -11.39 1.39
CA GLU A 56 5.70 -10.27 0.73
C GLU A 56 4.78 -9.47 1.67
N GLN A 57 4.07 -10.16 2.55
CA GLN A 57 3.18 -9.54 3.51
C GLN A 57 3.95 -8.76 4.59
N GLU A 58 5.04 -9.31 5.11
CA GLU A 58 5.92 -8.64 6.07
C GLU A 58 6.52 -7.36 5.47
N ALA A 59 7.07 -7.44 4.25
CA ALA A 59 7.63 -6.28 3.56
C ALA A 59 6.57 -5.18 3.32
N MET A 60 5.35 -5.56 2.95
CA MET A 60 4.23 -4.62 2.78
C MET A 60 3.87 -3.92 4.10
N LEU A 61 3.78 -4.67 5.20
CA LEU A 61 3.44 -4.12 6.52
C LEU A 61 4.51 -3.15 7.00
N VAL A 62 5.79 -3.52 6.87
CA VAL A 62 6.93 -2.66 7.23
C VAL A 62 6.93 -1.38 6.40
N LEU A 63 6.77 -1.49 5.08
CA LEU A 63 6.76 -0.31 4.20
C LEU A 63 5.58 0.62 4.53
N LYS A 64 4.40 0.07 4.80
CA LYS A 64 3.22 0.84 5.24
C LYS A 64 3.46 1.56 6.57
N ASP A 65 4.13 0.90 7.52
CA ASP A 65 4.43 1.48 8.82
C ASP A 65 5.44 2.64 8.72
N ILE A 66 6.50 2.45 7.93
CA ILE A 66 7.46 3.51 7.60
C ILE A 66 6.75 4.72 6.96
N LEU A 67 5.85 4.49 6.01
CA LEU A 67 5.08 5.57 5.37
C LEU A 67 4.24 6.35 6.39
N TYR A 68 3.60 5.67 7.34
CA TYR A 68 2.82 6.30 8.40
C TYR A 68 3.72 7.14 9.32
N HIS A 69 4.85 6.60 9.76
CA HIS A 69 5.82 7.31 10.60
C HIS A 69 6.37 8.56 9.90
N VAL A 70 6.77 8.45 8.63
CA VAL A 70 7.27 9.58 7.84
C VAL A 70 6.18 10.65 7.68
N TRP A 71 4.94 10.27 7.41
CA TRP A 71 3.82 11.22 7.32
C TRP A 71 3.55 11.92 8.65
N LYS A 72 3.57 11.18 9.76
CA LYS A 72 3.37 11.72 11.11
C LYS A 72 4.46 12.74 11.46
N THR A 73 5.74 12.40 11.24
CA THR A 73 6.87 13.32 11.49
C THR A 73 6.78 14.61 10.66
N ARG A 74 6.20 14.56 9.46
CA ARG A 74 5.98 15.77 8.64
C ARG A 74 4.84 16.64 9.14
N LYS A 75 3.86 16.07 9.83
CA LYS A 75 2.72 16.80 10.40
C LYS A 75 3.06 17.47 11.73
N ASP A 76 3.97 16.86 12.50
CA ASP A 76 4.44 17.38 13.79
C ASP A 76 5.58 18.42 13.64
N LYS A 77 5.91 18.81 12.39
CA LYS A 77 6.89 19.86 12.05
C LYS A 77 6.17 21.10 11.52
#